data_AF-A0A352UD93-F1
#
_entry.id   AF-A0A352UD93-F1
#
_cell.length_a   1.000
_cell.length_b   1.000
_cell.length_c   1.000
_cell.angle_alpha   90.00
_cell.angle_beta   90.00
_cell.angle_gamma   90.00
#
_symmetry.space_group_name_H-M   'P 1'
#
loop_
_entity.id
_entity.type
_entity.pdbx_description
1 polymer ?
#
loop_
_entity_poly.entity_id
_entity_poly.type
_entity_poly.pdbx_seq_one_letter_code
_entity_poly.pdbx_strand_id
1 'polypeptide(L)' 'KTLEEPPDHAIFILATTEAHKVPLTIISRCQRYDFRRIPLSAMSQKLAELCGAEGVEATEEALEILARSATGSLRD' A
#
# COMPACT_ATOMS: atom_id res chain seq x y z
N LYS A 1 -26.25 9.73 6.19
CA LYS A 1 -27.16 9.48 5.05
C LYS A 1 -26.41 9.04 3.80
N THR A 2 -25.50 9.80 3.20
CA THR A 2 -24.85 9.39 1.94
C THR A 2 -24.07 8.07 1.98
N LEU A 3 -23.44 7.69 3.10
CA LEU A 3 -22.83 6.36 3.26
C LEU A 3 -23.82 5.26 3.65
N GLU A 4 -24.98 5.64 4.19
CA GLU A 4 -26.06 4.71 4.58
C GLU A 4 -26.98 4.39 3.40
N GLU A 5 -27.14 5.36 2.51
CA GLU A 5 -27.97 5.36 1.32
C GLU A 5 -27.12 5.91 0.17
N PRO A 6 -26.07 5.16 -0.26
CA PRO A 6 -25.22 5.59 -1.36
C PRO A 6 -26.04 5.61 -2.66
N PRO A 7 -25.81 6.57 -3.56
CA PRO A 7 -26.35 6.49 -4.91
C PRO A 7 -25.90 5.18 -5.59
N ASP A 8 -26.80 4.54 -6.35
CA ASP A 8 -26.52 3.25 -7.00
C ASP A 8 -25.28 3.25 -7.91
N HIS A 9 -24.89 4.43 -8.40
CA HIS A 9 -23.74 4.61 -9.29
C HIS A 9 -22.44 5.00 -8.57
N ALA A 10 -22.47 5.15 -7.24
CA ALA A 10 -21.35 5.68 -6.47
C ALA A 10 -20.64 4.60 -5.65
N ILE A 11 -19.31 4.61 -5.69
CA ILE A 11 -18.45 3.81 -4.82
C ILE A 11 -17.58 4.77 -4.00
N PHE A 12 -17.59 4.61 -2.68
CA PHE A 12 -16.76 5.41 -1.78
C PHE A 12 -15.49 4.65 -1.42
N ILE A 13 -14.33 5.25 -1.72
CA ILE A 13 -13.03 4.77 -1.28
C ILE A 13 -12.44 5.82 -0.35
N LEU A 14 -12.24 5.44 0.92
CA LEU A 14 -11.68 6.30 1.95
C LEU A 14 -10.28 5.80 2.30
N ALA A 15 -9.30 6.69 2.33
CA ALA A 15 -7.92 6.38 2.68
C ALA A 15 -7.43 7.34 3.79
N THR A 16 -6.85 6.78 4.86
CA THR A 16 -6.28 7.56 5.96
C THR A 16 -5.10 6.83 6.58
N THR A 17 -4.12 7.59 7.07
CA THR A 17 -3.01 7.08 7.90
C THR A 17 -3.37 7.05 9.39
N GLU A 18 -4.49 7.68 9.78
CA GLU A 18 -4.92 7.84 11.18
C GLU A 18 -6.31 7.25 11.42
N ALA A 19 -6.48 5.94 11.17
CA ALA A 19 -7.78 5.26 11.26
C ALA A 19 -8.50 5.43 12.62
N HIS A 20 -7.75 5.61 13.71
CA HIS A 20 -8.28 5.82 15.05
C HIS A 20 -8.96 7.19 15.25
N LYS A 21 -8.67 8.18 14.39
CA LYS A 21 -9.34 9.49 14.39
C LYS A 21 -10.64 9.48 13.59
N VAL A 22 -10.91 8.42 12.83
CA VAL A 22 -12.13 8.31 12.02
C VAL A 22 -13.31 8.01 12.94
N PRO A 23 -14.44 8.73 12.81
CA PRO A 23 -15.62 8.47 13.60
C PRO A 23 -16.12 7.03 13.47
N LEU A 24 -16.52 6.42 14.59
CA LEU A 24 -17.06 5.05 14.63
C LEU A 24 -18.24 4.86 13.68
N THR A 25 -19.02 5.91 13.43
CA THR A 25 -20.16 5.89 12.50
C THR A 25 -19.75 5.66 11.03
N ILE A 26 -18.54 6.05 10.65
CA ILE A 26 -17.97 5.78 9.33
C ILE A 26 -17.39 4.36 9.31
N ILE A 27 -16.61 4.01 10.33
CA ILE A 27 -15.97 2.69 10.45
C ILE A 27 -17.02 1.56 10.43
N SER A 28 -18.17 1.74 11.08
CA SER A 28 -19.23 0.72 11.13
C SER A 28 -19.97 0.51 9.82
N ARG A 29 -19.78 1.37 8.81
CA ARG A 29 -20.49 1.35 7.52
C ARG A 29 -19.58 1.12 6.33
N CYS A 30 -18.28 0.98 6.55
CA CYS A 30 -17.30 0.74 5.50
C CYS A 30 -16.58 -0.57 5.74
N GLN A 31 -16.28 -1.29 4.66
CA GLN A 31 -15.33 -2.40 4.73
C GLN A 31 -13.93 -1.81 4.99
N ARG A 32 -13.31 -2.23 6.09
CA ARG A 32 -11.96 -1.78 6.46
C ARG A 32 -10.92 -2.74 5.89
N TYR A 33 -9.89 -2.16 5.28
CA TYR A 33 -8.67 -2.83 4.88
C TYR A 33 -7.48 -2.09 5.48
N ASP A 34 -6.66 -2.81 6.26
CA ASP A 34 -5.42 -2.26 6.81
C ASP A 34 -4.25 -2.66 5.91
N PHE A 35 -3.65 -1.68 5.25
CA PHE A 35 -2.41 -1.89 4.49
C PHE A 35 -1.23 -1.96 5.45
N ARG A 36 -0.50 -3.06 5.41
CA ARG A 36 0.73 -3.24 6.17
C ARG A 36 1.93 -2.88 5.30
N ARG A 37 3.03 -2.50 5.95
CA ARG A 37 4.32 -2.32 5.29
C ARG A 37 4.73 -3.60 4.56
N ILE A 38 5.34 -3.44 3.40
CA ILE A 38 5.77 -4.55 2.58
C ILE A 38 7.03 -5.16 3.22
N PRO A 39 7.11 -6.50 3.35
CA PRO A 39 8.31 -7.15 3.87
C PRO A 39 9.53 -6.85 3.01
N LEU A 40 10.70 -6.72 3.63
CA LEU A 40 11.95 -6.40 2.94
C LEU A 40 12.24 -7.38 1.79
N SER A 41 12.08 -8.68 2.02
CA SER A 41 12.31 -9.72 1.01
C SER A 41 11.39 -9.57 -0.21
N ALA A 42 10.12 -9.24 0.02
CA ALA A 42 9.16 -9.01 -1.06
C ALA A 42 9.51 -7.75 -1.87
N MET A 43 10.06 -6.72 -1.22
CA MET A 43 10.53 -5.52 -1.91
C MET A 43 11.78 -5.81 -2.75
N SER A 44 12.79 -6.47 -2.19
CA SER A 44 14.01 -6.84 -2.93
C SER A 44 13.67 -7.72 -4.13
N GLN A 45 12.79 -8.70 -3.96
CA GLN A 45 12.30 -9.55 -5.06
C GLN A 45 11.59 -8.71 -6.13
N LYS A 46 10.73 -7.76 -5.71
CA LYS A 46 10.01 -6.92 -6.66
C LYS A 46 10.94 -6.03 -7.48
N LEU A 47 11.98 -5.49 -6.84
CA LEU A 47 12.99 -4.69 -7.53
C LEU A 47 13.80 -5.55 -8.51
N ALA A 48 14.16 -6.78 -8.14
CA ALA A 48 14.85 -7.71 -9.04
C ALA A 48 14.01 -8.03 -10.29
N GLU A 49 12.70 -8.27 -10.12
CA GLU A 49 11.76 -8.46 -11.24
C GLU A 49 11.73 -7.25 -12.19
N LEU A 50 11.70 -6.04 -11.64
CA LEU A 50 11.69 -4.80 -12.43
C LEU A 50 13.01 -4.59 -13.17
N CYS A 51 14.14 -4.77 -12.50
CA CYS A 51 15.46 -4.71 -13.12
C CYS A 51 15.59 -5.70 -14.28
N GLY A 52 15.11 -6.93 -14.08
CA GLY A 52 15.08 -7.95 -15.15
C GLY A 52 14.19 -7.56 -16.33
N ALA A 53 13.04 -6.93 -16.09
CA ALA A 53 12.13 -6.47 -17.14
C ALA A 53 12.70 -5.28 -17.93
N GLU A 54 13.42 -4.38 -17.27
CA GLU A 54 14.05 -3.19 -17.86
C GLU A 54 15.45 -3.47 -18.45
N GLY A 55 16.00 -4.68 -18.25
CA GLY A 55 17.35 -5.04 -18.70
C GLY A 55 18.46 -4.34 -17.92
N VAL A 56 18.20 -3.96 -16.66
CA VAL A 56 19.15 -3.31 -15.77
C VAL A 56 19.82 -4.37 -14.90
N GLU A 57 21.15 -4.38 -14.88
CA GLU A 57 21.91 -5.21 -13.94
C GLU A 57 21.93 -4.58 -12.55
N ALA A 58 21.56 -5.36 -11.53
CA ALA A 58 21.62 -4.97 -10.14
C ALA A 58 22.03 -6.18 -9.29
N THR A 59 22.90 -5.97 -8.29
CA THR A 59 23.27 -7.02 -7.35
C THR A 59 22.23 -7.14 -6.24
N GLU A 60 22.13 -8.33 -5.65
CA GLU A 60 21.18 -8.58 -4.56
C GLU A 60 21.41 -7.63 -3.38
N GLU A 61 22.67 -7.37 -3.01
CA GLU A 61 23.02 -6.46 -1.93
C GLU A 61 22.56 -5.02 -2.20
N ALA A 62 22.67 -4.56 -3.45
CA ALA A 62 22.22 -3.23 -3.84
C ALA A 62 20.70 -3.12 -3.73
N LEU A 63 19.97 -4.14 -4.18
CA LEU A 63 18.51 -4.19 -4.10
C LEU A 63 18.03 -4.24 -2.64
N GLU A 64 18.71 -4.99 -1.78
CA GLU A 64 18.38 -5.00 -0.35
C GLU A 64 18.62 -3.65 0.33
N ILE A 65 19.71 -2.94 -0.02
CA ILE A 65 19.99 -1.61 0.53
C ILE A 65 18.86 -0.64 0.15
N LEU A 66 18.44 -0.65 -1.12
CA LEU A 66 17.31 0.17 -1.60
C LEU A 66 16.00 -0.20 -0.90
N ALA A 67 15.71 -1.50 -0.78
CA ALA A 67 14.52 -1.98 -0.10
C ALA A 67 14.50 -1.56 1.39
N ARG A 68 15.67 -1.55 2.05
CA ARG A 68 15.81 -1.05 3.43
C ARG A 68 15.56 0.45 3.53
N SER A 69 16.08 1.26 2.60
CA SER A 69 15.87 2.72 2.61
C SER A 69 14.41 3.12 2.37
N ALA A 70 13.66 2.29 1.64
CA ALA A 70 12.26 2.51 1.31
C ALA A 70 11.29 2.24 2.48
N THR A 71 11.77 1.65 3.59
CA THR A 71 11.04 1.44 4.87
C THR A 71 9.67 0.75 4.77
N GLY A 72 9.46 -0.04 3.72
CA GLY A 72 8.20 -0.75 3.47
C GLY A 72 7.25 -0.05 2.50
N SER A 73 7.64 1.08 1.90
CA SER A 73 6.96 1.76 0.78
C SER A 73 7.55 1.27 -0.54
N LEU A 74 6.74 0.82 -1.49
CA LEU A 74 7.25 0.52 -2.85
C LEU A 74 7.30 1.76 -3.75
N ARG A 75 6.70 2.87 -3.30
CA ARG A 75 6.64 4.11 -4.06
C ARG A 75 7.84 5.02 -3.81
N ASP A 76 8.32 5.03 -2.57
CA ASP A 76 9.39 5.91 -2.08
C ASP A 76 10.70 5.13 -2.00
#